data_AF-A0A0U1LIU7-F1
#
_entry.id   AF-A0A0U1LIU7-F1
#
_cell.length_a   1.000
_cell.length_b   1.000
_cell.length_c   1.000
_cell.angle_alpha   90.00
_cell.angle_beta   90.00
_cell.angle_gamma   90.00
#
_symmetry.space_group_name_H-M   'P 1'
#
loop_
_entity.id
_entity.type
_entity.pdbx_description
1 polymer ?
#
loop_
_entity_poly.entity_id
_entity_poly.type
_entity_poly.pdbx_seq_one_letter_code
_entity_poly.pdbx_strand_id
1 'polypeptide(L)'
;MSKLFVVFGATGQQGGALVNYIISHPDFSKDFRLRGITRNSSSPAAKQLHEKGVEVVELKDGRILFGFAWGPETKLPLIDINDTGKYLSPALRDPIKYNGCRLIAATAFYTAKEQVDTWSTVSGKEVILPEEDIPLLTSDPLQQKMSRPGTVLEKWGYYGPTGEEDLCWMHNQLNEKLTTWKEFLESNGPWFVE
;
A
#
# COMPACT_ATOMS: atom_id res chain seq x y z
N MET A 1 26.37 32.96 7.79
CA MET A 1 25.45 32.11 6.99
C MET A 1 24.30 31.69 7.89
N SER A 2 23.05 31.91 7.49
CA SER A 2 21.88 31.45 8.27
C SER A 2 21.71 29.93 8.14
N LYS A 3 21.41 29.27 9.25
CA LYS A 3 21.20 27.82 9.34
C LYS A 3 19.81 27.47 8.78
N LEU A 4 19.68 26.34 8.11
CA LEU A 4 18.38 25.87 7.64
C LEU A 4 17.63 25.18 8.78
N PHE A 5 16.42 25.64 9.10
CA PHE A 5 15.51 24.98 10.02
C PHE A 5 14.31 24.44 9.24
N VAL A 6 14.12 23.12 9.28
CA VAL A 6 13.06 22.43 8.53
C VAL A 6 11.91 22.06 9.47
N VAL A 7 10.69 22.39 9.08
CA VAL A 7 9.46 22.10 9.85
C VAL A 7 8.57 21.16 9.04
N PHE A 8 8.35 19.95 9.54
CA PHE A 8 7.37 19.01 8.97
C PHE A 8 5.97 19.32 9.49
N GLY A 9 4.96 19.25 8.61
CA GLY A 9 3.60 19.65 8.97
C GLY A 9 3.50 21.15 9.24
N ALA A 10 4.27 21.97 8.52
CA ALA A 10 4.37 23.42 8.74
C ALA A 10 3.02 24.15 8.59
N THR A 11 2.09 23.58 7.81
CA THR A 11 0.73 24.09 7.63
C THR A 11 -0.25 23.67 8.73
N GLY A 12 0.14 22.75 9.61
CA GLY A 12 -0.64 22.36 10.78
C GLY A 12 -0.48 23.36 11.94
N GLN A 13 -1.33 23.24 12.96
CA GLN A 13 -1.34 24.17 14.10
C GLN A 13 0.02 24.26 14.81
N GLN A 14 0.63 23.10 15.11
CA GLN A 14 1.91 23.04 15.84
C GLN A 14 3.07 23.58 14.98
N GLY A 15 3.17 23.12 13.73
CA GLY A 15 4.22 23.55 12.81
C GLY A 15 4.12 25.05 12.48
N GLY A 16 2.91 25.55 12.25
CA GLY A 16 2.66 26.97 11.97
C GLY A 16 2.99 27.87 13.16
N ALA A 17 2.66 27.45 14.39
CA ALA A 17 3.04 28.19 15.60
C ALA A 17 4.56 28.30 15.75
N LEU A 18 5.29 27.20 15.51
CA LEU A 18 6.76 27.18 15.55
C LEU A 18 7.36 28.12 14.50
N VAL A 19 6.84 28.09 13.27
CA VAL A 19 7.27 29.02 12.20
C VAL A 19 7.06 30.47 12.63
N ASN A 20 5.88 30.83 13.12
CA ASN A 20 5.58 32.20 13.55
C ASN A 20 6.49 32.67 14.69
N TYR A 21 6.82 31.77 15.61
CA TYR A 21 7.73 32.07 16.71
C TYR A 21 9.15 32.36 16.19
N ILE A 22 9.69 31.51 15.31
CA ILE A 22 11.04 31.71 14.76
C ILE A 22 11.14 33.01 13.95
N ILE A 23 10.13 33.33 13.14
CA ILE A 23 10.10 34.56 12.33
C ILE A 23 10.00 35.82 13.20
N SER A 24 9.24 35.77 14.30
CA SER A 24 9.05 36.93 15.18
C SER A 24 10.16 37.12 16.22
N HIS A 25 11.02 36.12 16.42
CA HIS A 25 12.09 36.20 17.41
C HIS A 25 13.28 37.05 16.90
N PRO A 26 13.79 38.02 17.69
CA PRO A 26 14.81 38.99 17.25
C PRO A 26 16.17 38.36 16.87
N ASP A 27 16.47 37.20 17.45
CA ASP A 27 17.71 36.46 17.20
C ASP A 27 17.50 35.35 16.15
N PHE A 28 16.46 34.52 16.32
CA PHE A 28 16.25 33.36 15.45
C PHE A 28 15.89 33.74 14.01
N SER A 29 15.21 34.86 13.81
CA SER A 29 14.93 35.38 12.46
C SER A 29 16.19 35.73 11.65
N LYS A 30 17.31 36.00 12.32
CA LYS A 30 18.62 36.25 11.69
C LYS A 30 19.45 34.97 11.56
N ASP A 31 19.34 34.09 12.54
CA ASP A 31 20.11 32.85 12.61
C ASP A 31 19.56 31.76 11.69
N PHE A 32 18.26 31.75 11.41
CA PHE A 32 17.60 30.68 10.67
C PHE A 32 16.89 31.17 9.41
N ARG A 33 17.07 30.39 8.33
CA ARG A 33 16.14 30.36 7.19
C ARG A 33 15.21 29.17 7.37
N LEU A 34 13.92 29.35 7.07
CA LEU A 34 12.89 28.34 7.30
C LEU A 34 12.53 27.59 6.02
N ARG A 35 12.38 26.27 6.13
CA ARG A 35 11.73 25.43 5.12
C ARG A 35 10.57 24.68 5.73
N GLY A 36 9.37 24.87 5.19
CA GLY A 36 8.16 24.18 5.62
C GLY A 36 7.80 23.04 4.68
N ILE A 37 7.69 21.82 5.21
CA ILE A 37 7.21 20.66 4.46
C ILE A 37 5.70 20.54 4.64
N THR A 38 4.96 20.49 3.52
CA THR A 38 3.49 20.37 3.47
C THR A 38 3.07 19.30 2.47
N ARG A 39 1.90 18.67 2.65
CA ARG A 39 1.34 17.73 1.67
C ARG A 39 0.72 18.42 0.44
N ASN A 40 0.40 19.71 0.57
CA ASN A 40 -0.22 20.50 -0.50
C ASN A 40 0.38 21.91 -0.46
N SER A 41 1.26 22.24 -1.41
CA SER A 41 1.86 23.59 -1.50
C SER A 41 0.90 24.66 -2.01
N SER A 42 -0.19 24.25 -2.65
CA SER A 42 -1.23 25.14 -3.18
C SER A 42 -2.29 25.53 -2.15
N SER A 43 -2.28 24.93 -0.95
CA SER A 43 -3.22 25.22 0.12
C SER A 43 -3.10 26.68 0.62
N PRO A 44 -4.19 27.30 1.14
CA PRO A 44 -4.12 28.66 1.67
C PRO A 44 -3.07 28.85 2.77
N ALA A 45 -2.93 27.86 3.67
CA ALA A 45 -1.91 27.89 4.72
C ALA A 45 -0.48 27.84 4.16
N ALA A 46 -0.24 27.04 3.13
CA ALA A 46 1.06 26.98 2.45
C ALA A 46 1.39 28.33 1.78
N LYS A 47 0.42 28.97 1.12
CA LYS A 47 0.59 30.31 0.54
C LYS A 47 0.95 31.35 1.60
N GLN A 48 0.29 31.34 2.76
CA GLN A 48 0.62 32.24 3.87
C GLN A 48 2.04 32.04 4.42
N LEU A 49 2.51 30.79 4.50
CA LEU A 49 3.90 30.51 4.91
C LEU A 49 4.89 31.07 3.89
N HIS A 50 4.59 30.90 2.59
CA HIS A 50 5.41 31.44 1.51
C HIS A 50 5.50 32.98 1.57
N GLU A 51 4.37 33.66 1.78
CA GLU A 51 4.31 35.11 1.97
C GLU A 51 5.14 35.61 3.17
N LYS A 52 5.31 34.76 4.19
CA LYS A 52 6.16 35.03 5.36
C LYS A 52 7.66 34.74 5.12
N GLY A 53 8.05 34.42 3.90
CA GLY A 53 9.44 34.14 3.53
C GLY A 53 9.91 32.72 3.86
N VAL A 54 9.00 31.80 4.16
CA VAL A 54 9.32 30.38 4.35
C VAL A 54 9.43 29.70 3.00
N GLU A 55 10.49 28.92 2.79
CA GLU A 55 10.60 28.03 1.65
C GLU A 55 9.60 26.88 1.82
N VAL A 56 8.50 26.90 1.07
CA VAL A 56 7.50 25.83 1.14
C VAL A 56 7.86 24.75 0.14
N VAL A 57 8.07 23.54 0.65
CA VAL A 57 8.31 22.34 -0.15
C VAL A 57 7.13 21.41 0.03
N GLU A 58 6.51 21.06 -1.09
CA GLU A 58 5.51 20.01 -1.12
C GLU A 58 6.19 18.65 -0.96
N LEU A 59 5.71 17.83 -0.02
CA LEU A 59 6.08 16.44 0.08
C LEU A 59 5.48 15.70 -1.12
N LYS A 60 6.22 15.74 -2.23
CA LYS A 60 5.96 14.91 -3.41
C LYS A 60 6.61 13.57 -3.20
N ASP A 61 6.16 12.84 -2.18
CA ASP A 61 6.51 11.43 -2.16
C ASP A 61 5.55 10.75 -3.12
N GLY A 62 5.92 10.72 -4.41
CA GLY A 62 5.22 9.96 -5.46
C GLY A 62 5.30 8.45 -5.25
N ARG A 63 5.86 8.04 -4.10
CA ARG A 63 5.95 6.70 -3.58
C ARG A 63 4.64 6.33 -2.88
N ILE A 64 4.06 5.22 -3.29
CA ILE A 64 2.85 4.66 -2.71
C ILE A 64 3.26 3.53 -1.79
N LEU A 65 2.85 3.59 -0.52
CA LEU A 65 3.04 2.46 0.38
C LEU A 65 1.99 1.38 0.09
N PHE A 66 2.46 0.15 -0.09
CA PHE A 66 1.59 -1.01 -0.13
C PHE A 66 0.90 -1.18 1.24
N GLY A 67 -0.36 -1.61 1.23
CA GLY A 67 -1.21 -1.59 2.43
C GLY A 67 -0.80 -2.54 3.57
N PHE A 68 0.24 -3.34 3.38
CA PHE A 68 0.71 -4.36 4.31
C PHE A 68 2.23 -4.50 4.26
N ALA A 69 2.86 -4.76 5.40
CA ALA A 69 4.31 -4.97 5.51
C ALA A 69 4.67 -6.47 5.41
N TRP A 70 4.42 -7.05 4.24
CA TRP A 70 4.83 -8.43 3.96
C TRP A 70 6.34 -8.50 3.69
N GLY A 71 6.98 -9.59 4.15
CA GLY A 71 8.30 -9.94 3.67
C GLY A 71 8.30 -10.06 2.14
N PRO A 72 9.35 -9.61 1.43
CA PRO A 72 9.36 -9.52 -0.03
C PRO A 72 9.11 -10.88 -0.71
N GLU A 73 9.59 -11.96 -0.11
CA GLU A 73 9.45 -13.34 -0.61
C GLU A 73 8.14 -14.03 -0.17
N THR A 74 7.32 -13.37 0.66
CA THR A 74 6.06 -13.94 1.15
C THR A 74 5.10 -14.11 -0.02
N LYS A 75 4.75 -15.36 -0.31
CA LYS A 75 3.82 -15.72 -1.38
C LYS A 75 2.36 -15.59 -0.92
N LEU A 76 1.60 -14.79 -1.65
CA LEU A 76 0.18 -14.56 -1.39
C LEU A 76 -0.64 -14.96 -2.61
N PRO A 77 -1.72 -15.75 -2.44
CA PRO A 77 -2.62 -16.05 -3.53
C PRO A 77 -3.42 -14.82 -3.90
N LEU A 78 -3.44 -14.46 -5.18
CA LEU A 78 -4.33 -13.42 -5.70
C LEU A 78 -5.38 -14.02 -6.62
N ILE A 79 -6.58 -13.46 -6.55
CA ILE A 79 -7.74 -13.81 -7.36
C ILE A 79 -8.42 -12.53 -7.83
N ASP A 80 -8.86 -12.48 -9.09
CA ASP A 80 -9.88 -11.53 -9.53
C ASP A 80 -11.25 -12.06 -9.06
N ILE A 81 -11.96 -11.26 -8.27
CA ILE A 81 -13.26 -11.65 -7.72
C ILE A 81 -14.29 -11.99 -8.80
N ASN A 82 -14.16 -11.40 -10.00
CA ASN A 82 -15.03 -11.70 -11.14
C ASN A 82 -14.84 -13.13 -11.67
N ASP A 83 -13.72 -13.77 -11.36
CA ASP A 83 -13.43 -15.15 -11.74
C ASP A 83 -13.96 -16.19 -10.75
N THR A 84 -14.55 -15.77 -9.62
CA THR A 84 -15.07 -16.70 -8.59
C THR A 84 -15.96 -17.78 -9.20
N GLY A 85 -16.83 -17.40 -10.15
CA GLY A 85 -17.69 -18.35 -10.85
C GLY A 85 -16.92 -19.42 -11.64
N LYS A 86 -15.76 -19.08 -12.21
CA LYS A 86 -14.90 -20.00 -12.97
C LYS A 86 -14.36 -21.12 -12.06
N TYR A 87 -13.95 -20.79 -10.84
CA TYR A 87 -13.46 -21.78 -9.86
C TYR A 87 -14.56 -22.73 -9.37
N LEU A 88 -15.80 -22.26 -9.28
CA LEU A 88 -16.94 -23.09 -8.87
C LEU A 88 -17.53 -23.92 -10.03
N SER A 89 -17.32 -23.46 -11.26
CA SER A 89 -17.88 -24.03 -12.49
C SER A 89 -17.71 -25.55 -12.62
N PRO A 90 -16.54 -26.17 -12.31
CA PRO A 90 -16.39 -27.62 -12.40
C PRO A 90 -17.31 -28.40 -11.45
N ALA A 91 -17.44 -27.95 -10.19
CA ALA A 91 -18.29 -28.60 -9.21
C ALA A 91 -19.78 -28.41 -9.50
N LEU A 92 -20.17 -27.29 -10.10
CA LEU A 92 -21.55 -27.08 -10.53
C LEU A 92 -21.94 -27.99 -11.70
N ARG A 93 -20.99 -28.32 -12.59
CA ARG A 93 -21.21 -29.20 -13.74
C ARG A 93 -21.22 -30.68 -13.35
N ASP A 94 -20.41 -31.09 -12.38
CA ASP A 94 -20.34 -32.48 -11.91
C ASP A 94 -20.27 -32.58 -10.38
N PRO A 95 -21.38 -32.34 -9.67
CA PRO A 95 -21.37 -32.32 -8.20
C PRO A 95 -20.95 -33.65 -7.56
N ILE A 96 -21.16 -34.78 -8.25
CA ILE A 96 -20.79 -36.11 -7.75
C ILE A 96 -19.27 -36.28 -7.78
N LYS A 97 -18.62 -35.92 -8.90
CA LYS A 97 -17.16 -35.99 -9.02
C LYS A 97 -16.43 -35.13 -7.99
N TYR A 98 -16.94 -33.92 -7.74
CA TYR A 98 -16.29 -32.95 -6.86
C TYR A 98 -16.78 -32.97 -5.40
N ASN A 99 -17.67 -33.90 -5.05
CA ASN A 99 -18.14 -34.03 -3.67
C ASN A 99 -16.98 -34.37 -2.72
N GLY A 100 -16.76 -33.53 -1.71
CA GLY A 100 -15.65 -33.68 -0.76
C GLY A 100 -14.29 -33.19 -1.28
N CYS A 101 -14.21 -32.67 -2.51
CA CYS A 101 -12.99 -32.05 -3.02
C CYS A 101 -12.76 -30.67 -2.39
N ARG A 102 -11.49 -30.33 -2.18
CA ARG A 102 -11.07 -28.98 -1.81
C ARG A 102 -10.83 -28.17 -3.08
N LEU A 103 -11.68 -27.18 -3.34
CA LEU A 103 -11.46 -26.21 -4.41
C LEU A 103 -10.76 -24.99 -3.80
N ILE A 104 -9.62 -24.59 -4.37
CA ILE A 104 -8.94 -23.36 -3.96
C ILE A 104 -8.99 -22.33 -5.08
N ALA A 105 -9.06 -21.05 -4.72
CA ALA A 105 -9.34 -19.99 -5.68
C ALA A 105 -8.19 -18.99 -5.69
N ALA A 106 -7.35 -19.07 -6.73
CA ALA A 106 -6.26 -18.15 -6.99
C ALA A 106 -5.84 -18.24 -8.47
N THR A 107 -5.44 -17.11 -9.05
CA THR A 107 -4.80 -17.13 -10.37
C THR A 107 -3.35 -17.59 -10.25
N ALA A 108 -2.64 -17.15 -9.22
CA ALA A 108 -1.32 -17.64 -8.85
C ALA A 108 -0.99 -17.22 -7.41
N PHE A 109 0.07 -17.80 -6.85
CA PHE A 109 0.78 -17.22 -5.72
C PHE A 109 1.82 -16.23 -6.24
N TYR A 110 1.69 -14.96 -5.84
CA TYR A 110 2.67 -13.93 -6.14
C TYR A 110 3.42 -13.56 -4.87
N THR A 111 4.73 -13.42 -4.96
CA THR A 111 5.50 -12.80 -3.88
C THR A 111 5.03 -11.36 -3.66
N ALA A 112 5.13 -10.87 -2.43
CA ALA A 112 4.80 -9.48 -2.12
C ALA A 112 5.60 -8.52 -3.01
N LYS A 113 6.87 -8.86 -3.32
CA LYS A 113 7.72 -8.10 -4.22
C LYS A 113 7.17 -8.05 -5.65
N GLU A 114 6.81 -9.19 -6.23
CA GLU A 114 6.21 -9.24 -7.57
C GLU A 114 4.93 -8.41 -7.66
N GLN A 115 4.13 -8.40 -6.59
CA GLN A 115 2.89 -7.62 -6.54
C GLN A 115 3.18 -6.11 -6.65
N VAL A 116 4.08 -5.57 -5.82
CA VAL A 116 4.42 -4.14 -5.84
C VAL A 116 5.20 -3.75 -7.09
N ASP A 117 6.08 -4.60 -7.61
CA ASP A 117 6.83 -4.35 -8.85
C ASP A 117 5.87 -4.25 -10.05
N THR A 118 4.92 -5.18 -10.13
CA THR A 118 3.91 -5.19 -11.19
C THR A 118 3.00 -3.97 -11.07
N TRP A 119 2.54 -3.63 -9.86
CA TRP A 119 1.70 -2.45 -9.65
C TRP A 119 2.45 -1.16 -9.98
N SER A 120 3.72 -1.07 -9.62
CA SER A 120 4.57 0.07 -9.98
C SER A 120 4.68 0.23 -11.49
N THR A 121 4.91 -0.88 -12.19
CA THR A 121 5.03 -0.91 -13.64
C THR A 121 3.73 -0.47 -14.33
N VAL A 122 2.58 -0.98 -13.88
CA VAL A 122 1.28 -0.67 -14.50
C VAL A 122 0.80 0.75 -14.16
N SER A 123 1.02 1.21 -12.93
CA SER A 123 0.54 2.52 -12.47
C SER A 123 1.46 3.69 -12.84
N GLY A 124 2.73 3.41 -13.16
CA GLY A 124 3.75 4.45 -13.36
C GLY A 124 4.14 5.19 -12.07
N LYS A 125 3.72 4.70 -10.89
CA LYS A 125 4.12 5.21 -9.58
C LYS A 125 5.03 4.21 -8.88
N GLU A 126 5.88 4.67 -7.97
CA GLU A 126 6.76 3.80 -7.21
C GLU A 126 5.98 3.19 -6.03
N VAL A 127 5.52 1.95 -6.14
CA VAL A 127 4.83 1.23 -5.06
C VAL A 127 5.85 0.47 -4.22
N ILE A 128 5.82 0.67 -2.90
CA ILE A 128 6.85 0.18 -1.97
C ILE A 128 6.23 -0.70 -0.90
N LEU A 129 6.86 -1.85 -0.64
CA LEU A 129 6.57 -2.64 0.55
C LEU A 129 7.10 -1.93 1.80
N PRO A 130 6.25 -1.58 2.77
CA PRO A 130 6.71 -1.04 4.03
C PRO A 130 7.47 -2.10 4.84
N GLU A 131 8.47 -1.67 5.61
CA GLU A 131 9.25 -2.54 6.51
C GLU A 131 8.44 -2.96 7.75
N GLU A 132 7.56 -2.08 8.21
CA GLU A 132 6.69 -2.30 9.36
C GLU A 132 5.24 -2.00 8.98
N ASP A 133 4.31 -2.75 9.56
CA ASP A 133 2.89 -2.47 9.35
C ASP A 133 2.61 -1.06 9.84
N ILE A 134 2.03 -0.24 8.98
CA ILE A 134 1.53 1.06 9.40
C ILE A 134 0.45 0.76 10.43
N PRO A 135 0.61 1.16 11.71
CA PRO A 135 -0.42 0.93 12.68
C PRO A 135 -1.69 1.57 12.13
N LEU A 136 -2.74 0.76 11.93
CA LEU A 136 -4.08 1.30 11.76
C LEU A 136 -4.23 2.35 12.87
N LEU A 137 -4.76 3.54 12.55
CA LEU A 137 -5.08 4.58 13.52
C LEU A 137 -6.23 4.11 14.42
N THR A 138 -6.03 2.98 15.08
CA THR A 138 -6.98 2.24 15.90
C THR A 138 -6.32 2.03 17.25
N SER A 139 -7.00 2.50 18.28
CA SER A 139 -6.65 2.22 19.67
C SER A 139 -7.11 0.84 20.11
N ASP A 140 -7.75 0.05 19.22
CA ASP A 140 -8.30 -1.26 19.53
C ASP A 140 -7.18 -2.33 19.65
N PRO A 141 -6.98 -2.93 20.85
CA PRO A 141 -5.93 -3.91 21.08
C PRO A 141 -6.11 -5.24 20.34
N LEU A 142 -7.34 -5.60 19.97
CA LEU A 142 -7.63 -6.80 19.18
C LEU A 142 -7.25 -6.55 17.72
N GLN A 143 -7.57 -5.37 17.17
CA GLN A 143 -7.14 -5.01 15.82
C GLN A 143 -5.63 -4.95 15.70
N GLN A 144 -4.92 -4.39 16.69
CA GLN A 144 -3.45 -4.39 16.73
C GLN A 144 -2.84 -5.80 16.81
N LYS A 145 -3.49 -6.74 17.51
CA LYS A 145 -3.05 -8.15 17.59
C LYS A 145 -3.44 -8.96 16.35
N MET A 146 -4.57 -8.64 15.72
CA MET A 146 -5.01 -9.23 14.46
C MET A 146 -4.22 -8.71 13.25
N SER A 147 -3.47 -7.62 13.39
CA SER A 147 -2.64 -7.04 12.32
C SER A 147 -1.62 -8.01 11.73
N ARG A 148 -1.40 -9.19 12.31
CA ARG A 148 -0.43 -10.16 11.77
C ARG A 148 -0.94 -11.60 11.71
N PRO A 149 -1.62 -12.00 10.62
CA PRO A 149 -1.62 -13.39 10.17
C PRO A 149 -0.27 -13.80 9.55
N GLY A 150 0.71 -12.88 9.43
CA GLY A 150 1.96 -13.08 8.70
C GLY A 150 2.79 -14.28 9.14
N THR A 151 3.01 -14.49 10.44
CA THR A 151 3.82 -15.64 10.90
C THR A 151 3.18 -16.98 10.57
N VAL A 152 1.84 -17.04 10.53
CA VAL A 152 1.10 -18.25 10.16
C VAL A 152 1.16 -18.46 8.65
N LEU A 153 0.98 -17.39 7.87
CA LEU A 153 1.05 -17.43 6.41
C LEU A 153 2.46 -17.78 5.91
N GLU A 154 3.50 -17.20 6.50
CA GLU A 154 4.90 -17.50 6.17
C GLU A 154 5.25 -18.95 6.51
N LYS A 155 4.73 -19.47 7.63
CA LYS A 155 5.06 -20.83 8.08
C LYS A 155 4.27 -21.91 7.35
N TRP A 156 2.99 -21.67 7.06
CA TRP A 156 2.07 -22.70 6.61
C TRP A 156 1.46 -22.43 5.23
N GLY A 157 1.64 -21.24 4.66
CA GLY A 157 0.96 -20.84 3.43
C GLY A 157 -0.52 -20.54 3.64
N TYR A 158 -1.09 -19.69 2.77
CA TYR A 158 -2.51 -19.29 2.85
C TYR A 158 -3.48 -20.47 2.77
N TYR A 159 -3.21 -21.40 1.85
CA TYR A 159 -3.98 -22.63 1.69
C TYR A 159 -3.35 -23.83 2.43
N GLY A 160 -2.47 -23.59 3.41
CA GLY A 160 -1.75 -24.68 4.07
C GLY A 160 -0.61 -25.25 3.20
N PRO A 161 0.09 -26.29 3.69
CA PRO A 161 1.33 -26.77 3.11
C PRO A 161 1.19 -27.36 1.69
N THR A 162 0.00 -27.81 1.30
CA THR A 162 -0.31 -28.34 -0.03
C THR A 162 -0.84 -27.28 -1.00
N GLY A 163 -0.89 -26.01 -0.60
CA GLY A 163 -1.60 -24.97 -1.35
C GLY A 163 -1.15 -24.80 -2.80
N GLU A 164 0.14 -24.94 -3.11
CA GLU A 164 0.68 -24.85 -4.48
C GLU A 164 0.26 -26.06 -5.34
N GLU A 165 0.27 -27.26 -4.75
CA GLU A 165 -0.17 -28.50 -5.43
C GLU A 165 -1.68 -28.49 -5.67
N ASP A 166 -2.46 -28.08 -4.67
CA ASP A 166 -3.90 -27.90 -4.75
C ASP A 166 -4.26 -26.89 -5.86
N LEU A 167 -3.41 -25.88 -6.07
CA LEU A 167 -3.66 -24.82 -7.04
C LEU A 167 -3.40 -25.33 -8.45
N CYS A 168 -2.29 -26.03 -8.64
CA CYS A 168 -1.98 -26.70 -9.89
C CYS A 168 -3.09 -27.70 -10.28
N TRP A 169 -3.56 -28.49 -9.31
CA TRP A 169 -4.69 -29.38 -9.52
C TRP A 169 -5.95 -28.62 -9.93
N MET A 170 -6.28 -27.52 -9.23
CA MET A 170 -7.45 -26.70 -9.53
C MET A 170 -7.38 -26.13 -10.94
N HIS A 171 -6.25 -25.56 -11.37
CA HIS A 171 -6.08 -25.02 -12.73
C HIS A 171 -6.33 -26.08 -13.80
N ASN A 172 -5.93 -27.33 -13.56
CA ASN A 172 -6.21 -28.45 -14.47
C ASN A 172 -7.71 -28.82 -14.55
N GLN A 173 -8.55 -28.32 -13.63
CA GLN A 173 -10.02 -28.51 -13.69
C GLN A 173 -10.72 -27.38 -14.46
N LEU A 174 -10.01 -26.30 -14.81
CA LEU A 174 -10.58 -25.11 -15.44
C LEU A 174 -10.45 -25.18 -16.95
N ASN A 175 -11.51 -24.74 -17.64
CA ASN A 175 -11.53 -24.59 -19.10
C ASN A 175 -11.55 -23.12 -19.54
N GLU A 176 -11.45 -22.20 -18.59
CA GLU A 176 -11.60 -20.76 -18.80
C GLU A 176 -10.32 -20.06 -18.36
N LYS A 177 -9.89 -19.06 -19.14
CA LYS A 177 -8.74 -18.24 -18.77
C LYS A 177 -9.06 -17.42 -17.53
N LEU A 178 -8.15 -17.44 -16.55
CA LEU A 178 -8.20 -16.60 -15.36
C LEU A 178 -7.52 -15.24 -15.61
N THR A 179 -7.98 -14.21 -14.92
CA THR A 179 -7.40 -12.87 -14.92
C THR A 179 -6.17 -12.85 -14.02
N THR A 180 -5.02 -12.51 -14.60
CA THR A 180 -3.75 -12.36 -13.86
C THR A 180 -3.70 -11.06 -13.07
N TRP A 181 -2.79 -10.98 -12.09
CA TRP A 181 -2.58 -9.74 -11.32
C TRP A 181 -2.32 -8.52 -12.21
N LYS A 182 -1.50 -8.69 -13.26
CA LYS A 182 -1.19 -7.64 -14.22
C LYS A 182 -2.43 -7.18 -15.01
N GLU A 183 -3.21 -8.12 -15.55
CA GLU A 183 -4.42 -7.80 -16.32
C GLU A 183 -5.47 -7.11 -15.45
N PHE A 184 -5.61 -7.53 -14.19
CA PHE A 184 -6.47 -6.87 -13.21
C PHE A 184 -6.03 -5.42 -12.99
N LEU A 185 -4.74 -5.19 -12.77
CA LEU A 185 -4.18 -3.85 -12.61
C LEU A 185 -4.41 -2.95 -13.83
N GLU A 186 -4.20 -3.47 -15.04
CA GLU A 186 -4.36 -2.72 -16.28
C GLU A 186 -5.84 -2.32 -16.52
N SER A 187 -6.78 -3.18 -16.12
CA SER A 187 -8.20 -3.00 -16.39
C SER A 187 -8.95 -2.15 -15.36
N ASN A 188 -8.38 -1.95 -14.16
CA ASN A 188 -9.07 -1.29 -13.04
C ASN A 188 -8.40 0.03 -12.58
N GLY A 189 -7.43 0.54 -13.35
CA GLY A 189 -6.86 1.86 -13.12
C GLY A 189 -7.82 3.01 -13.51
N PRO A 190 -7.47 4.28 -13.20
CA PRO A 190 -6.26 4.70 -12.49
C PRO A 190 -6.31 4.39 -10.98
N TRP A 191 -5.20 3.91 -10.43
CA TRP A 191 -5.09 3.48 -9.03
C TRP A 191 -4.79 4.61 -8.05
N PHE A 192 -4.16 5.68 -8.53
CA PHE A 192 -3.71 6.81 -7.73
C PHE A 192 -4.19 8.08 -8.40
N VAL A 193 -4.71 9.01 -7.59
CA VAL A 193 -5.08 10.35 -8.04
C VAL A 193 -3.78 11.16 -8.20
N GLU A 194 -3.68 11.95 -9.27
CA GLU A 194 -2.55 12.86 -9.51
C GLU A 194 -2.44 13.98 -8.46
#